data_AF-A0AAU2CMD0-F1
#
_entry.id   AF-A0AAU2CMD0-F1
#
_cell.length_a   1.000
_cell.length_b   1.000
_cell.length_c   1.000
_cell.angle_alpha   90.00
_cell.angle_beta   90.00
_cell.angle_gamma   90.00
#
_symmetry.space_group_name_H-M   'P 1'
#
loop_
_entity.id
_entity.type
_entity.pdbx_description
1 polymer ?
#
loop_
_entity_poly.entity_id
_entity_poly.type
_entity_poly.pdbx_seq_one_letter_code
_entity_poly.pdbx_strand_id
1 'polypeptide(L)'
;MATFAHITPARCTQLGNALTAAGLAWEDNGNQACPELLTYTVTDPQGRHWTIDAATSNQITPSRPASLWQAQCATPMHRTPVMSARALAHNIRDFPA
;
A
#
# COMPACT_ATOMS: atom_id res chain seq x y z
N MET A 1 -13.89 -15.52 6.27
CA MET A 1 -12.94 -15.37 5.15
C MET A 1 -12.68 -13.90 4.92
N ALA A 2 -11.41 -13.48 4.91
CA ALA A 2 -11.06 -12.15 4.41
C ALA A 2 -11.32 -12.14 2.90
N THR A 3 -12.24 -11.31 2.45
CA THR A 3 -12.53 -11.13 1.02
C THR A 3 -11.79 -9.89 0.53
N PHE A 4 -11.19 -9.98 -0.65
CA PHE A 4 -10.44 -8.90 -1.30
C PHE A 4 -11.06 -8.48 -2.64
N ALA A 5 -12.36 -8.72 -2.83
CA ALA A 5 -13.07 -8.42 -4.09
C ALA A 5 -12.99 -6.93 -4.50
N HIS A 6 -12.61 -6.05 -3.58
CA HIS A 6 -12.38 -4.62 -3.81
C HIS A 6 -10.98 -4.31 -4.36
N ILE A 7 -10.03 -5.24 -4.29
CA ILE A 7 -8.69 -5.13 -4.88
C ILE A 7 -8.78 -5.63 -6.31
N THR A 8 -8.89 -4.68 -7.23
CA THR A 8 -8.91 -4.93 -8.67
C THR A 8 -7.57 -4.55 -9.30
N PRO A 9 -7.24 -5.03 -10.51
CA PRO A 9 -6.04 -4.58 -11.22
C PRO A 9 -5.95 -3.06 -11.34
N ALA A 10 -7.07 -2.37 -11.56
CA ALA A 10 -7.12 -0.91 -11.61
C ALA A 10 -6.70 -0.25 -10.28
N ARG A 11 -7.05 -0.85 -9.12
CA ARG A 11 -6.60 -0.36 -7.80
C ARG A 11 -5.12 -0.61 -7.58
N CYS A 12 -4.60 -1.74 -8.02
CA CYS A 12 -3.16 -2.04 -8.00
C CYS A 12 -2.38 -1.04 -8.85
N THR A 13 -2.82 -0.78 -10.09
CA THR A 13 -2.24 0.26 -10.95
C THR A 13 -2.31 1.64 -10.31
N GLN A 14 -3.43 1.98 -9.64
CA GLN A 14 -3.57 3.23 -8.91
C GLN A 14 -2.53 3.37 -7.78
N LEU A 15 -2.24 2.28 -7.07
CA LEU A 15 -1.19 2.24 -6.04
C LEU A 15 0.20 2.46 -6.65
N GLY A 16 0.57 1.68 -7.68
CA GLY A 16 1.87 1.82 -8.34
C GLY A 16 2.11 3.22 -8.92
N ASN A 17 1.07 3.82 -9.52
CA ASN A 17 1.14 5.20 -10.01
C ASN A 17 1.33 6.21 -8.88
N ALA A 18 0.68 6.01 -7.72
CA ALA A 18 0.83 6.89 -6.58
C ALA A 18 2.23 6.81 -5.96
N LEU A 19 2.80 5.61 -5.85
CA LEU A 19 4.18 5.39 -5.37
C LEU A 19 5.20 6.05 -6.32
N THR A 20 5.03 5.84 -7.63
CA THR A 20 5.87 6.46 -8.67
C THR A 20 5.78 7.99 -8.62
N ALA A 21 4.57 8.55 -8.51
CA ALA A 21 4.37 10.00 -8.41
C ALA A 21 4.93 10.60 -7.12
N ALA A 22 5.00 9.81 -6.03
CA ALA A 22 5.66 10.24 -4.80
C ALA A 22 7.19 10.22 -4.89
N GLY A 23 7.76 9.62 -5.94
CA GLY A 23 9.21 9.45 -6.12
C GLY A 23 9.79 8.31 -5.28
N LEU A 24 8.96 7.34 -4.90
CA LEU A 24 9.40 6.17 -4.12
C LEU A 24 9.89 5.07 -5.06
N ALA A 25 10.96 4.38 -4.68
CA ALA A 25 11.35 3.13 -5.33
C ALA A 25 10.45 2.01 -4.81
N TRP A 26 9.86 1.22 -5.69
CA TRP A 26 8.95 0.15 -5.29
C TRP A 26 8.98 -1.02 -6.27
N GLU A 27 8.66 -2.19 -5.75
CA GLU A 27 8.55 -3.44 -6.48
C GLU A 27 7.32 -4.20 -5.98
N ASP A 28 6.67 -4.98 -6.86
CA ASP A 28 5.64 -5.93 -6.48
C ASP A 28 6.20 -7.36 -6.52
N ASN A 29 5.51 -8.31 -5.88
CA ASN A 29 5.92 -9.72 -5.87
C ASN A 29 5.61 -10.47 -7.19
N GLY A 30 5.27 -9.77 -8.28
CA GLY A 30 4.95 -10.32 -9.59
C GLY A 30 3.59 -11.00 -9.68
N ASN A 31 2.79 -11.04 -8.60
CA ASN A 31 1.53 -11.80 -8.56
C ASN A 31 0.32 -11.03 -9.11
N GLN A 32 0.50 -10.37 -10.25
CA GLN A 32 -0.52 -9.52 -10.88
C GLN A 32 -1.81 -10.27 -11.25
N ALA A 33 -1.72 -11.61 -11.38
CA ALA A 33 -2.86 -12.49 -11.63
C ALA A 33 -3.77 -12.69 -10.40
N CYS A 34 -3.23 -12.54 -9.19
CA CYS A 34 -3.97 -12.68 -7.92
C CYS A 34 -3.80 -11.40 -7.09
N PRO A 35 -4.63 -10.36 -7.33
CA PRO A 35 -4.55 -9.07 -6.65
C PRO A 35 -4.60 -9.16 -5.11
N GLU A 36 -5.25 -10.19 -4.57
CA GLU A 36 -5.33 -10.45 -3.14
C GLU A 36 -4.02 -10.99 -2.51
N LEU A 37 -3.10 -11.48 -3.34
CA LEU A 37 -1.78 -11.99 -2.94
C LEU A 37 -0.66 -11.02 -3.32
N LEU A 38 -0.99 -9.88 -3.93
CA LEU A 38 -0.03 -8.85 -4.30
C LEU A 38 0.47 -8.15 -3.04
N THR A 39 1.78 -8.25 -2.82
CA THR A 39 2.51 -7.50 -1.81
C THR A 39 3.47 -6.57 -2.52
N TYR A 40 3.58 -5.34 -2.04
CA TYR A 40 4.51 -4.35 -2.58
C TYR A 40 5.60 -4.06 -1.57
N THR A 41 6.85 -4.01 -2.02
CA THR A 41 7.97 -3.53 -1.24
C THR A 41 8.32 -2.13 -1.73
N VAL A 42 8.46 -1.19 -0.80
CA VAL A 42 8.76 0.22 -1.10
C VAL A 42 9.98 0.64 -0.29
N THR A 43 10.95 1.23 -0.96
CA THR A 43 12.11 1.84 -0.31
C THR A 43 11.85 3.34 -0.18
N ASP A 44 11.83 3.82 1.06
CA ASP A 44 11.64 5.24 1.36
C ASP A 44 12.93 6.05 1.12
N PRO A 45 12.88 7.40 1.16
CA PRO A 45 14.06 8.24 0.93
C PRO A 45 15.18 8.05 1.96
N GLN A 46 14.90 7.44 3.11
CA GLN A 46 15.88 7.11 4.15
C GLN A 46 16.47 5.71 3.96
N GLY A 47 16.08 4.99 2.91
CA GLY A 47 16.53 3.62 2.62
C GLY A 47 15.82 2.55 3.43
N ARG A 48 14.72 2.87 4.14
CA ARG A 48 13.96 1.87 4.88
C ARG A 48 12.98 1.16 3.95
N HIS A 49 12.79 -0.13 4.21
CA HIS A 49 11.85 -0.95 3.46
C HIS A 49 10.49 -0.99 4.14
N TRP A 50 9.47 -0.77 3.33
CA TRP A 50 8.07 -0.80 3.68
C TRP A 50 7.39 -1.90 2.90
N THR A 51 6.57 -2.70 3.57
CA THR A 51 5.70 -3.68 2.92
C THR A 51 4.29 -3.12 2.89
N ILE A 52 3.66 -3.08 1.72
CA ILE A 52 2.27 -2.64 1.54
C ILE A 52 1.40 -3.85 1.29
N ASP A 53 0.33 -3.92 2.07
CA ASP A 53 -0.70 -4.95 1.97
C ASP A 53 -2.07 -4.31 1.71
N ALA A 54 -2.92 -5.07 1.03
CA ALA A 54 -4.33 -4.74 0.90
C ALA A 54 -5.04 -4.85 2.25
N ALA A 55 -5.94 -3.91 2.52
CA ALA A 55 -6.86 -3.98 3.64
C ALA A 55 -7.88 -5.12 3.41
N THR A 56 -8.21 -5.85 4.45
CA THR A 56 -9.31 -6.83 4.38
C THR A 56 -10.65 -6.11 4.34
N SER A 57 -11.70 -6.72 3.76
CA SER A 57 -13.00 -6.03 3.59
C SER A 57 -13.61 -5.47 4.88
N ASN A 58 -13.34 -6.06 6.04
CA ASN A 58 -13.80 -5.57 7.35
C ASN A 58 -13.02 -4.34 7.87
N GLN A 59 -11.86 -4.01 7.27
CA GLN A 59 -11.09 -2.82 7.59
C GLN A 59 -11.51 -1.61 6.74
N ILE A 60 -12.31 -1.81 5.70
CA ILE A 60 -12.75 -0.74 4.80
C ILE A 60 -13.95 -0.04 5.41
N THR A 61 -13.81 1.26 5.63
CA THR A 61 -14.93 2.10 6.05
C THR A 61 -15.81 2.46 4.84
N PRO A 62 -17.14 2.27 4.89
CA PRO A 62 -18.03 2.57 3.76
C PRO A 62 -17.96 4.02 3.27
N SER A 63 -17.71 4.98 4.16
CA SER A 63 -17.55 6.40 3.82
C SER A 63 -16.24 6.72 3.12
N ARG A 64 -15.29 5.78 3.05
CA ARG A 64 -13.96 5.95 2.44
C ARG A 64 -13.59 4.73 1.58
N PRO A 65 -14.33 4.44 0.50
CA PRO A 65 -14.16 3.21 -0.30
C PRO A 65 -12.82 3.15 -1.06
N ALA A 66 -12.08 4.26 -1.14
CA ALA A 66 -10.75 4.31 -1.73
C ALA A 66 -9.63 4.01 -0.73
N SER A 67 -9.92 3.92 0.57
CA SER A 67 -8.95 3.56 1.60
C SER A 67 -8.80 2.05 1.67
N LEU A 68 -7.81 1.53 0.95
CA LEU A 68 -7.64 0.09 0.71
C LEU A 68 -6.26 -0.43 1.09
N TRP A 69 -5.33 0.43 1.51
CA TRP A 69 -3.93 0.08 1.62
C TRP A 69 -3.36 0.43 2.99
N GLN A 70 -2.50 -0.43 3.50
CA GLN A 70 -1.73 -0.20 4.72
C GLN A 70 -0.27 -0.54 4.43
N ALA A 71 0.65 0.18 5.04
CA ALA A 71 2.07 -0.11 4.97
C ALA A 71 2.61 -0.45 6.35
N GLN A 72 3.61 -1.31 6.38
CA GLN A 72 4.37 -1.65 7.56
C GLN A 72 5.86 -1.48 7.30
N CYS A 73 6.56 -0.85 8.22
CA CYS A 73 8.01 -0.80 8.25
C CYS A 73 8.50 -1.69 9.39
N ALA A 74 9.51 -2.52 9.12
CA ALA A 74 10.11 -3.36 10.15
C ALA A 74 11.03 -2.56 11.07
N THR A 75 11.63 -1.47 10.57
CA THR A 75 12.59 -0.64 11.32
C THR A 75 12.47 0.82 10.89
N PRO A 76 11.82 1.68 11.69
CA PRO A 76 11.19 1.39 12.98
C PRO A 76 9.91 0.56 12.80
N MET A 77 9.57 -0.29 13.80
CA MET A 77 8.30 -1.03 13.80
C MET A 77 7.12 -0.07 13.75
N HIS A 78 6.59 0.14 12.55
CA HIS A 78 5.52 1.08 12.30
C HIS A 78 4.50 0.45 11.35
N ARG A 79 3.21 0.69 11.60
CA ARG A 79 2.14 0.31 10.69
C ARG A 79 1.20 1.49 10.52
N THR A 80 0.92 1.84 9.26
CA THR A 80 0.01 2.93 8.93
C THR A 80 -1.45 2.47 9.13
N PRO A 81 -2.39 3.40 9.35
CA PRO A 81 -3.81 3.09 9.20
C PRO A 81 -4.13 2.71 7.73
N VAL A 82 -5.33 2.20 7.50
CA VAL A 82 -5.84 1.96 6.14
C VAL A 82 -6.12 3.30 5.45
N MET A 83 -5.45 3.51 4.31
CA MET A 83 -5.41 4.77 3.61
C MET A 83 -5.64 4.57 2.11
N SER A 84 -5.96 5.66 1.42
CA SER A 84 -5.95 5.67 -0.05
C SER A 84 -4.52 5.57 -0.58
N ALA A 85 -4.35 5.02 -1.78
CA ALA A 85 -3.03 4.86 -2.43
C ALA A 85 -2.17 6.13 -2.38
N ARG A 86 -2.75 7.29 -2.74
CA ARG A 86 -2.05 8.57 -2.72
C ARG A 86 -1.62 8.98 -1.32
N ALA A 87 -2.52 8.88 -0.35
CA ALA A 87 -2.24 9.25 1.03
C ALA A 87 -1.19 8.32 1.67
N LEU A 88 -1.19 7.03 1.31
CA LEU A 88 -0.18 6.08 1.76
C LEU A 88 1.21 6.41 1.19
N ALA A 89 1.30 6.68 -0.12
CA ALA A 89 2.56 7.03 -0.76
C ALA A 89 3.20 8.29 -0.15
N HIS A 90 2.40 9.33 0.11
CA HIS A 90 2.88 10.52 0.82
C HIS A 90 3.31 10.20 2.26
N ASN A 91 2.54 9.37 2.99
CA ASN A 91 2.88 9.00 4.35
C ASN A 91 4.24 8.27 4.46
N ILE A 92 4.53 7.34 3.54
CA ILE A 92 5.83 6.64 3.47
C ILE A 92 6.96 7.62 3.15
N ARG A 93 6.76 8.47 2.13
CA ARG A 93 7.76 9.46 1.69
C ARG A 93 8.12 10.44 2.81
N ASP A 94 7.12 10.94 3.52
CA ASP A 94 7.28 11.98 4.54
C ASP A 94 7.49 11.38 5.94
N PHE A 95 7.67 10.06 6.06
CA PHE A 95 7.87 9.41 7.34
C PHE A 95 9.20 9.87 7.97
N PRO A 96 9.18 10.38 9.22
CA PRO A 96 10.35 10.97 9.85
C PRO A 96 11.50 9.98 9.93
N ALA A 97 12.74 10.49 9.84
CA ALA A 97 13.97 9.70 9.97
C ALA A 97 14.09 9.08 11.37
#